data_AF-A0A847W0A4-F1
#
_entry.id   AF-A0A847W0A4-F1
#
_cell.length_a   1.000
_cell.length_b   1.000
_cell.length_c   1.000
_cell.angle_alpha   90.00
_cell.angle_beta   90.00
_cell.angle_gamma   90.00
#
_symmetry.space_group_name_H-M   'P 1'
#
loop_
_entity.id
_entity.type
_entity.pdbx_description
1 polymer ?
#
loop_
_entity_poly.entity_id
_entity_poly.type
_entity_poly.pdbx_seq_one_letter_code
_entity_poly.pdbx_strand_id
1 'polypeptide(L)'
;VVTDLGWEHFIVDEVQDLTDSKARLVLAIVDACLKARIGVTVLGDACQSIYDNLPSNEIEPINSTKFYKRLYKLLYNKSKFLCLNANYRQSDGLIQLTQGFREAILLDDIQKTMESVRKMNADIPNLNKSRDSISIDDIETIRKNKDICFLCRNNGQTLKLSTSFRKRGIPHALNIDDTKENIAPWVGLVFYDYFEPIITFEEFTQRYSLIPDRFKEYSAQDIWNRIQDLMYSQNDFFEVEEILKAIRTCKIDDPVFRLYRNNNYVIVSTIHRAKGREYENVITDISFVYDLAHNEKDLSEYKTLYVAVTRPKRNLFTAELSKNSEIKKKPIYKTGRKRWCQFTYQKLSHFEFVFDTDVNKTSFLINSELPFILSNICQGDEIKLVRRLSEGKISYDIVHSKNDVETVIGKTTNEFVEDLSALIKPNFPVDMPASIENLYVTSVYSYIASKDMQDNENITTSSKKKVWNWVDFCGLGHLKYDTY
;
A
#
# COMPACT_ATOMS: atom_id res chain seq x y z
N VAL A 1 -35.20 -24.90 3.44
CA VAL A 1 -35.07 -23.96 2.30
C VAL A 1 -35.17 -22.57 2.91
N VAL A 2 -34.14 -21.75 2.82
CA VAL A 2 -34.22 -20.36 3.28
C VAL A 2 -35.15 -19.65 2.30
N THR A 3 -36.37 -19.36 2.72
CA THR A 3 -37.41 -18.75 1.87
C THR A 3 -37.41 -17.23 1.95
N ASP A 4 -36.68 -16.66 2.91
CA ASP A 4 -36.58 -15.22 3.10
C ASP A 4 -35.17 -14.84 3.57
N LEU A 5 -34.48 -14.02 2.78
CA LEU A 5 -33.16 -13.46 3.09
C LEU A 5 -33.27 -12.01 3.61
N GLY A 6 -34.47 -11.43 3.62
CA GLY A 6 -34.71 -10.02 3.97
C GLY A 6 -34.15 -9.03 2.95
N TRP A 7 -33.79 -9.48 1.74
CA TRP A 7 -33.23 -8.65 0.66
C TRP A 7 -34.17 -8.62 -0.53
N GLU A 8 -34.35 -7.46 -1.14
CA GLU A 8 -35.09 -7.33 -2.40
C GLU A 8 -34.18 -7.50 -3.62
N HIS A 9 -32.90 -7.09 -3.49
CA HIS A 9 -31.93 -7.14 -4.56
C HIS A 9 -30.50 -7.32 -4.05
N PHE A 10 -29.70 -8.11 -4.75
CA PHE A 10 -28.28 -8.33 -4.47
C PHE A 10 -27.42 -7.80 -5.62
N ILE A 11 -26.48 -6.91 -5.32
CA ILE A 11 -25.57 -6.31 -6.29
C ILE A 11 -24.14 -6.72 -5.96
N VAL A 12 -23.40 -7.18 -6.97
CA VAL A 12 -21.97 -7.47 -6.85
C VAL A 12 -21.21 -6.75 -7.94
N ASP A 13 -20.23 -5.95 -7.52
CA ASP A 13 -19.30 -5.27 -8.41
C ASP A 13 -17.94 -5.99 -8.46
N GLU A 14 -17.14 -5.68 -9.48
CA GLU A 14 -15.79 -6.22 -9.70
C GLU A 14 -15.72 -7.76 -9.67
N VAL A 15 -16.72 -8.44 -10.27
CA VAL A 15 -16.83 -9.91 -10.18
C VAL A 15 -15.64 -10.66 -10.80
N GLN A 16 -14.85 -10.00 -11.66
CA GLN A 16 -13.58 -10.49 -12.20
C GLN A 16 -12.51 -10.78 -11.15
N ASP A 17 -12.60 -10.16 -9.97
CA ASP A 17 -11.62 -10.28 -8.88
C ASP A 17 -12.01 -11.33 -7.85
N LEU A 18 -13.16 -11.98 -8.03
CA LEU A 18 -13.62 -13.05 -7.17
C LEU A 18 -12.88 -14.34 -7.51
N THR A 19 -12.01 -14.75 -6.58
CA THR A 19 -11.35 -16.05 -6.60
C THR A 19 -11.73 -16.87 -5.37
N ASP A 20 -11.60 -18.19 -5.48
CA ASP A 20 -11.69 -19.17 -4.39
C ASP A 20 -12.87 -18.96 -3.42
N SER A 21 -12.61 -18.67 -2.14
CA SER A 21 -13.63 -18.54 -1.10
C SER A 21 -14.63 -17.42 -1.40
N LYS A 22 -14.16 -16.28 -1.89
CA LYS A 22 -15.03 -15.16 -2.31
C LYS A 22 -15.90 -15.55 -3.49
N ALA A 23 -15.32 -16.22 -4.49
CA ALA A 23 -16.05 -16.74 -5.65
C ALA A 23 -17.15 -17.73 -5.22
N ARG A 24 -16.85 -18.68 -4.32
CA ARG A 24 -17.85 -19.64 -3.83
C ARG A 24 -18.96 -19.00 -3.03
N LEU A 25 -18.61 -18.05 -2.15
CA LEU A 25 -19.58 -17.30 -1.36
C LEU A 25 -20.56 -16.56 -2.28
N VAL A 26 -20.05 -15.81 -3.26
CA VAL A 26 -20.91 -15.06 -4.20
C VAL A 26 -21.76 -16.00 -5.04
N LEU A 27 -21.21 -17.11 -5.55
CA LEU A 27 -22.01 -18.09 -6.31
C LEU A 27 -23.14 -18.69 -5.46
N ALA A 28 -22.88 -18.98 -4.18
CA ALA A 28 -23.90 -19.50 -3.26
C ALA A 28 -24.99 -18.46 -2.97
N ILE A 29 -24.61 -17.20 -2.75
CA ILE A 29 -25.57 -16.10 -2.55
C ILE A 29 -26.43 -15.89 -3.81
N VAL A 30 -25.82 -15.87 -4.99
CA VAL A 30 -26.55 -15.74 -6.27
C VAL A 30 -27.55 -16.88 -6.45
N ASP A 31 -27.14 -18.14 -6.23
CA ASP A 31 -28.04 -19.29 -6.31
C ASP A 31 -29.20 -19.20 -5.29
N ALA A 32 -28.92 -18.75 -4.06
CA ALA A 32 -29.94 -18.53 -3.04
C ALA A 32 -30.93 -17.42 -3.44
N CYS A 33 -30.42 -16.29 -3.96
CA CYS A 33 -31.25 -15.19 -4.45
C CYS A 33 -32.18 -15.64 -5.57
N LEU A 34 -31.67 -16.40 -6.54
CA LEU A 34 -32.47 -16.95 -7.64
C LEU A 34 -33.57 -17.90 -7.15
N LYS A 35 -33.30 -18.72 -6.12
CA LYS A 35 -34.29 -19.60 -5.49
C LYS A 35 -35.38 -18.82 -4.73
N ALA A 36 -35.00 -17.72 -4.08
CA ALA A 36 -35.88 -16.84 -3.33
C ALA A 36 -36.59 -15.76 -4.19
N ARG A 37 -36.34 -15.72 -5.50
CA ARG A 37 -36.85 -14.69 -6.43
C ARG A 37 -36.41 -13.26 -6.09
N ILE A 38 -35.21 -13.12 -5.54
CA ILE A 38 -34.55 -11.85 -5.26
C ILE A 38 -33.82 -11.38 -6.52
N GLY A 39 -33.87 -10.08 -6.80
CA GLY A 39 -33.17 -9.50 -7.95
C GLY A 39 -31.65 -9.61 -7.81
N VAL A 40 -30.94 -9.83 -8.93
CA VAL A 40 -29.47 -9.95 -8.93
C VAL A 40 -28.88 -9.08 -10.04
N THR A 41 -27.88 -8.27 -9.69
CA THR A 41 -27.05 -7.55 -10.65
C THR A 41 -25.58 -7.88 -10.38
N VAL A 42 -24.89 -8.32 -11.43
CA VAL A 42 -23.46 -8.65 -11.39
C VAL A 42 -22.74 -7.81 -12.43
N LEU A 43 -21.70 -7.10 -12.01
CA LEU A 43 -20.94 -6.16 -12.82
C LEU A 43 -19.47 -6.60 -12.87
N GLY A 44 -18.85 -6.50 -14.05
CA GLY A 44 -17.42 -6.78 -14.16
C GLY A 44 -16.81 -6.63 -15.54
N ASP A 45 -15.48 -6.62 -15.58
CA ASP A 45 -14.63 -6.53 -16.77
C ASP A 45 -13.60 -7.66 -16.80
N ALA A 46 -13.81 -8.64 -17.68
CA ALA A 46 -12.94 -9.82 -17.81
C ALA A 46 -11.50 -9.48 -18.25
N CYS A 47 -11.28 -8.32 -18.91
CA CYS A 47 -9.93 -7.86 -19.26
C CYS A 47 -9.14 -7.37 -18.05
N GLN A 48 -9.80 -7.10 -16.93
CA GLN A 48 -9.17 -6.58 -15.71
C GLN A 48 -9.03 -7.65 -14.60
N SER A 49 -9.20 -8.94 -14.92
CA SER A 49 -8.99 -10.05 -13.98
C SER A 49 -7.50 -10.33 -13.77
N ILE A 50 -6.86 -9.63 -12.82
CA ILE A 50 -5.40 -9.71 -12.59
C ILE A 50 -5.02 -10.48 -11.32
N TYR A 51 -5.98 -11.03 -10.59
CA TYR A 51 -5.76 -11.79 -9.35
C TYR A 51 -5.78 -13.32 -9.53
N ASP A 52 -5.92 -13.81 -10.77
CA ASP A 52 -6.00 -15.25 -11.07
C ASP A 52 -4.74 -16.04 -10.69
N ASN A 53 -3.59 -15.37 -10.63
CA ASN A 53 -2.29 -15.99 -10.31
C ASN A 53 -1.95 -15.95 -8.82
N LEU A 54 -2.88 -15.53 -7.96
CA LEU A 54 -2.68 -15.62 -6.52
C LEU A 54 -2.62 -17.10 -6.09
N PRO A 55 -1.68 -17.49 -5.21
CA PRO A 55 -1.61 -18.86 -4.73
C PRO A 55 -2.91 -19.25 -4.02
N SER A 56 -3.45 -20.40 -4.39
CA SER A 56 -4.62 -20.98 -3.76
C SER A 56 -4.22 -22.18 -2.90
N ASN A 57 -4.74 -22.25 -1.67
CA ASN A 57 -4.61 -23.42 -0.81
C ASN A 57 -5.83 -24.36 -0.94
N GLU A 58 -6.73 -24.07 -1.88
CA GLU A 58 -7.96 -24.82 -2.09
C GLU A 58 -7.71 -26.08 -2.91
N ILE A 59 -8.40 -27.17 -2.56
CA ILE A 59 -8.35 -28.43 -3.32
C ILE A 59 -8.89 -28.23 -4.75
N GLU A 60 -9.92 -27.39 -4.89
CA GLU A 60 -10.47 -26.99 -6.18
C GLU A 60 -10.41 -25.46 -6.38
N PRO A 61 -9.28 -24.91 -6.86
CA PRO A 61 -9.15 -23.48 -7.07
C PRO A 61 -10.16 -22.95 -8.09
N ILE A 62 -10.78 -21.81 -7.77
CA ILE A 62 -11.69 -21.07 -8.65
C ILE A 62 -11.02 -19.76 -9.04
N ASN A 63 -10.56 -19.71 -10.30
CA ASN A 63 -10.13 -18.48 -10.95
C ASN A 63 -11.31 -17.75 -11.61
N SER A 64 -11.06 -16.55 -12.12
CA SER A 64 -12.07 -15.70 -12.79
C SER A 64 -12.78 -16.45 -13.91
N THR A 65 -12.06 -17.16 -14.78
CA THR A 65 -12.63 -17.93 -15.90
C THR A 65 -13.60 -19.01 -15.41
N LYS A 66 -13.22 -19.79 -14.39
CA LYS A 66 -14.10 -20.80 -13.78
C LYS A 66 -15.30 -20.15 -13.10
N PHE A 67 -15.10 -19.02 -12.41
CA PHE A 67 -16.17 -18.25 -11.78
C PHE A 67 -17.18 -17.76 -12.84
N TYR A 68 -16.74 -17.10 -13.91
CA TYR A 68 -17.61 -16.66 -15.00
C TYR A 68 -18.38 -17.81 -15.63
N LYS A 69 -17.75 -18.97 -15.88
CA LYS A 69 -18.43 -20.16 -16.41
C LYS A 69 -19.53 -20.67 -15.47
N ARG A 70 -19.27 -20.69 -14.15
CA ARG A 70 -20.26 -21.11 -13.15
C ARG A 70 -21.40 -20.09 -13.02
N LEU A 71 -21.07 -18.81 -12.97
CA LEU A 71 -22.03 -17.71 -12.91
C LEU A 71 -22.93 -17.70 -14.15
N TYR A 72 -22.36 -17.84 -15.34
CA TYR A 72 -23.12 -17.92 -16.58
C TYR A 72 -24.09 -19.10 -16.59
N LYS A 73 -23.68 -20.28 -16.10
CA LYS A 73 -24.58 -21.44 -15.99
C LYS A 73 -25.78 -21.17 -15.07
N LEU A 74 -25.60 -20.38 -14.00
CA LEU A 74 -26.70 -20.00 -13.09
C LEU A 74 -27.67 -18.99 -13.75
N LEU A 75 -27.14 -18.11 -14.60
CA LEU A 75 -27.85 -16.93 -15.09
C LEU A 75 -28.37 -17.03 -16.54
N TYR A 76 -27.76 -17.85 -17.41
CA TYR A 76 -27.94 -17.79 -18.87
C TYR A 76 -29.39 -17.71 -19.37
N ASN A 77 -30.31 -18.49 -18.79
CA ASN A 77 -31.73 -18.52 -19.17
C ASN A 77 -32.64 -17.73 -18.23
N LYS A 78 -32.08 -16.99 -17.26
CA LYS A 78 -32.78 -16.26 -16.21
C LYS A 78 -32.40 -14.78 -16.15
N SER A 79 -31.43 -14.33 -16.95
CA SER A 79 -30.90 -12.97 -16.89
C SER A 79 -30.81 -12.30 -18.26
N LYS A 80 -30.73 -10.97 -18.24
CA LYS A 80 -30.32 -10.16 -19.39
C LYS A 80 -28.81 -9.90 -19.31
N PHE A 81 -28.12 -10.05 -20.43
CA PHE A 81 -26.70 -9.70 -20.55
C PHE A 81 -26.58 -8.37 -21.28
N LEU A 82 -25.96 -7.39 -20.62
CA LEU A 82 -25.77 -6.04 -21.15
C LEU A 82 -24.27 -5.77 -21.23
N CYS A 83 -23.83 -5.12 -22.31
CA CYS A 83 -22.44 -4.70 -22.50
C CYS A 83 -22.37 -3.17 -22.55
N LEU A 84 -21.57 -2.57 -21.65
CA LEU A 84 -21.28 -1.15 -21.65
C LEU A 84 -19.95 -0.92 -22.38
N ASN A 85 -20.03 -0.50 -23.65
CA ASN A 85 -18.86 -0.45 -24.53
C ASN A 85 -18.22 0.93 -24.63
N ALA A 86 -18.89 1.98 -24.15
CA ALA A 86 -18.38 3.34 -24.22
C ALA A 86 -17.39 3.62 -23.08
N ASN A 87 -16.18 4.04 -23.43
CA ASN A 87 -15.16 4.49 -22.47
C ASN A 87 -15.26 6.01 -22.33
N TYR A 88 -15.67 6.47 -21.15
CA TYR A 88 -15.80 7.90 -20.82
C TYR A 88 -14.63 8.41 -19.95
N ARG A 89 -13.64 7.56 -19.67
CA ARG A 89 -12.53 7.86 -18.76
C ARG A 89 -11.34 8.44 -19.50
N GLN A 90 -10.98 7.84 -20.62
CA GLN A 90 -9.75 8.15 -21.34
C GLN A 90 -10.01 9.10 -22.51
N SER A 91 -8.98 9.84 -22.93
CA SER A 91 -9.01 10.60 -24.18
C SER A 91 -9.19 9.67 -25.39
N ASP A 92 -9.77 10.19 -26.48
CA ASP A 92 -10.03 9.41 -27.70
C ASP A 92 -8.78 8.71 -28.24
N GLY A 93 -7.62 9.36 -28.18
CA GLY A 93 -6.34 8.77 -28.59
C GLY A 93 -5.95 7.55 -27.75
N LEU A 94 -6.18 7.58 -26.43
CA LEU A 94 -5.93 6.44 -25.55
C LEU A 94 -6.96 5.31 -25.73
N ILE A 95 -8.22 5.66 -26.04
CA ILE A 95 -9.26 4.67 -26.37
C ILE A 95 -8.85 3.91 -27.64
N GLN A 96 -8.49 4.63 -28.70
CA GLN A 96 -8.04 4.03 -29.96
C GLN A 96 -6.79 3.16 -29.77
N LEU A 97 -5.83 3.65 -28.99
CA LEU A 97 -4.58 2.95 -28.67
C LEU A 97 -4.82 1.58 -28.00
N THR A 98 -5.85 1.46 -27.16
CA THR A 98 -6.11 0.25 -26.35
C THR A 98 -7.22 -0.65 -26.87
N GLN A 99 -7.99 -0.20 -27.87
CA GLN A 99 -9.15 -0.93 -28.39
C GLN A 99 -8.79 -2.31 -28.94
N GLY A 100 -7.84 -2.40 -29.89
CA GLY A 100 -7.42 -3.68 -30.47
C GLY A 100 -6.83 -4.63 -29.43
N PHE A 101 -6.14 -4.09 -28.42
CA PHE A 101 -5.62 -4.88 -27.31
C PHE A 101 -6.73 -5.49 -26.44
N ARG A 102 -7.79 -4.72 -26.14
CA ARG A 102 -8.97 -5.24 -25.43
C ARG A 102 -9.64 -6.38 -26.20
N GLU A 103 -9.88 -6.16 -27.50
CA GLU A 103 -10.52 -7.16 -28.37
C GLU A 103 -9.73 -8.46 -28.42
N ALA A 104 -8.41 -8.38 -28.55
CA ALA A 104 -7.53 -9.56 -28.56
C ALA A 104 -7.56 -10.32 -27.23
N ILE A 105 -7.58 -9.63 -26.08
CA ILE A 105 -7.70 -10.27 -24.75
C ILE A 105 -9.04 -11.01 -24.62
N LEU A 106 -10.15 -10.41 -25.07
CA LEU A 106 -11.48 -11.02 -24.99
C LEU A 106 -11.63 -12.26 -25.88
N LEU A 107 -10.85 -12.33 -26.96
CA LEU A 107 -10.79 -13.49 -27.86
C LEU A 107 -9.92 -14.64 -27.32
N ASP A 108 -9.20 -14.44 -26.21
CA ASP A 108 -8.23 -15.40 -25.65
C ASP A 108 -7.15 -15.80 -26.68
N ASP A 109 -6.79 -14.87 -27.58
CA ASP A 109 -5.84 -15.08 -28.68
C ASP A 109 -4.50 -14.42 -28.35
N ILE A 110 -3.55 -15.22 -27.85
CA ILE A 110 -2.24 -14.75 -27.40
C ILE A 110 -1.45 -14.08 -28.53
N GLN A 111 -1.49 -14.62 -29.75
CA GLN A 111 -0.72 -14.07 -30.88
C GLN A 111 -1.26 -12.71 -31.31
N LYS A 112 -2.59 -12.55 -31.43
CA LYS A 112 -3.21 -11.24 -31.67
C LYS A 112 -2.97 -10.27 -30.53
N THR A 113 -2.95 -10.77 -29.30
CA THR A 113 -2.69 -9.95 -28.11
C THR A 113 -1.28 -9.39 -28.15
N MET A 114 -0.28 -10.22 -28.43
CA MET A 114 1.11 -9.81 -28.66
C MET A 114 1.25 -8.79 -29.79
N GLU A 115 0.60 -9.03 -30.94
CA GLU A 115 0.64 -8.10 -32.08
C GLU A 115 0.02 -6.74 -31.71
N SER A 116 -1.07 -6.74 -30.95
CA SER A 116 -1.70 -5.52 -30.46
C SER A 116 -0.80 -4.76 -29.50
N VAL A 117 -0.06 -5.46 -28.62
CA VAL A 117 0.96 -4.83 -27.76
C VAL A 117 2.11 -4.25 -28.57
N ARG A 118 2.58 -4.93 -29.63
CA ARG A 118 3.62 -4.38 -30.53
C ARG A 118 3.19 -3.07 -31.17
N LYS A 119 1.97 -3.02 -31.71
CA LYS A 119 1.39 -1.81 -32.32
C LYS A 119 1.29 -0.70 -31.28
N MET A 120 0.66 -0.99 -30.14
CA MET A 120 0.52 -0.05 -29.03
C MET A 120 1.88 0.50 -28.55
N ASN A 121 2.89 -0.36 -28.40
CA ASN A 121 4.23 0.02 -27.97
C ASN A 121 4.95 0.96 -28.96
N ALA A 122 4.65 0.86 -30.26
CA ALA A 122 5.20 1.78 -31.26
C ALA A 122 4.61 3.20 -31.12
N ASP A 123 3.38 3.31 -30.63
CA ASP A 123 2.64 4.57 -30.53
C ASP A 123 2.74 5.23 -29.14
N ILE A 124 3.10 4.49 -28.09
CA ILE A 124 3.32 5.05 -26.75
C ILE A 124 4.62 5.88 -26.73
N PRO A 125 4.58 7.18 -26.36
CA PRO A 125 5.79 7.98 -26.23
C PRO A 125 6.75 7.44 -25.16
N ASN A 126 7.98 7.15 -25.57
CA ASN A 126 9.07 6.77 -24.67
C ASN A 126 9.87 8.00 -24.23
N LEU A 127 10.01 8.19 -22.92
CA LEU A 127 10.78 9.30 -22.34
C LEU A 127 12.29 9.15 -22.58
N ASN A 128 12.77 7.96 -22.95
CA ASN A 128 14.19 7.63 -23.10
C ASN A 128 15.01 7.94 -21.85
N LYS A 129 14.37 7.79 -20.68
CA LYS A 129 14.96 7.98 -19.36
C LYS A 129 14.90 6.67 -18.57
N SER A 130 15.89 6.48 -17.72
CA SER A 130 15.91 5.44 -16.71
C SER A 130 15.44 5.98 -15.38
N ARG A 131 15.02 5.12 -14.46
CA ARG A 131 14.62 5.51 -13.10
C ARG A 131 15.64 6.40 -12.39
N ASP A 132 16.92 6.30 -12.74
CA ASP A 132 18.02 7.03 -12.10
C ASP A 132 18.29 8.38 -12.79
N SER A 133 17.70 8.61 -13.98
CA SER A 133 17.87 9.85 -14.77
C SER A 133 16.59 10.68 -14.95
N ILE A 134 15.41 10.20 -14.54
CA ILE A 134 14.16 11.00 -14.52
C ILE A 134 14.26 12.07 -13.45
N SER A 135 14.38 13.34 -13.83
CA SER A 135 14.48 14.48 -12.89
C SER A 135 13.12 14.95 -12.38
N ILE A 136 13.13 15.83 -11.37
CA ILE A 136 11.91 16.53 -10.96
C ILE A 136 11.36 17.41 -12.09
N ASP A 137 12.22 18.06 -12.87
CA ASP A 137 11.80 18.91 -14.00
C ASP A 137 11.13 18.11 -15.12
N ASP A 138 11.63 16.89 -15.40
CA ASP A 138 10.99 15.97 -16.35
C ASP A 138 9.55 15.67 -15.88
N ILE A 139 9.39 15.37 -14.58
CA ILE A 139 8.10 15.06 -13.95
C ILE A 139 7.16 16.26 -13.99
N GLU A 140 7.64 17.45 -13.62
CA GLU A 140 6.86 18.69 -13.62
C GLU A 140 6.38 19.06 -15.03
N THR A 141 7.25 18.90 -16.03
CA THR A 141 6.94 19.15 -17.44
C THR A 141 5.81 18.25 -17.94
N ILE A 142 5.83 16.97 -17.56
CA ILE A 142 4.79 16.01 -17.95
C ILE A 142 3.50 16.28 -17.19
N ARG A 143 3.59 16.43 -15.87
CA ARG A 143 2.41 16.45 -15.00
C ARG A 143 1.64 17.76 -15.09
N LYS A 144 2.28 18.91 -15.34
CA LYS A 144 1.63 20.24 -15.45
C LYS A 144 0.62 20.51 -14.31
N ASN A 145 1.04 20.33 -13.06
CA ASN A 145 0.18 20.44 -11.86
C ASN A 145 -1.01 19.45 -11.77
N LYS A 146 -1.02 18.40 -12.61
CA LYS A 146 -1.89 17.24 -12.49
C LYS A 146 -1.15 16.07 -11.88
N ASP A 147 -1.88 15.00 -11.54
CA ASP A 147 -1.29 13.80 -10.99
C ASP A 147 -0.59 12.96 -12.08
N ILE A 148 0.45 12.27 -11.65
CA ILE A 148 1.26 11.36 -12.44
C ILE A 148 1.57 10.13 -11.61
N CYS A 149 1.28 8.97 -12.18
CA CYS A 149 1.55 7.69 -11.54
C CYS A 149 2.58 6.87 -12.31
N PHE A 150 3.64 6.50 -11.62
CA PHE A 150 4.63 5.53 -12.06
C PHE A 150 4.16 4.14 -11.68
N LEU A 151 3.81 3.32 -12.68
CA LEU A 151 3.30 1.97 -12.50
C LEU A 151 4.40 0.94 -12.71
N CYS A 152 4.73 0.24 -11.63
CA CYS A 152 5.64 -0.91 -11.64
C CYS A 152 4.87 -2.24 -11.62
N ARG A 153 5.53 -3.33 -12.05
CA ARG A 153 4.92 -4.66 -12.06
C ARG A 153 4.72 -5.22 -10.66
N ASN A 154 5.66 -4.95 -9.75
CA ASN A 154 5.68 -5.53 -8.41
C ASN A 154 6.26 -4.58 -7.34
N ASN A 155 6.06 -4.91 -6.06
CA ASN A 155 6.51 -4.07 -4.93
C ASN A 155 8.03 -3.87 -4.93
N GLY A 156 8.83 -4.90 -5.28
CA GLY A 156 10.30 -4.77 -5.31
C GLY A 156 10.79 -3.69 -6.28
N GLN A 157 10.20 -3.62 -7.49
CA GLN A 157 10.48 -2.54 -8.44
C GLN A 157 10.01 -1.19 -7.92
N THR A 158 8.83 -1.15 -7.30
CA THR A 158 8.23 0.07 -6.72
C THR A 158 9.14 0.65 -5.62
N LEU A 159 9.66 -0.21 -4.74
CA LEU A 159 10.61 0.16 -3.69
C LEU A 159 11.92 0.71 -4.28
N LYS A 160 12.48 0.08 -5.33
CA LYS A 160 13.69 0.60 -5.99
C LYS A 160 13.49 1.96 -6.64
N LEU A 161 12.36 2.14 -7.33
CA LEU A 161 12.03 3.43 -7.94
C LEU A 161 11.88 4.51 -6.87
N SER A 162 11.17 4.19 -5.78
CA SER A 162 11.03 5.04 -4.60
C SER A 162 12.39 5.42 -4.01
N THR A 163 13.28 4.47 -3.78
CA THR A 163 14.65 4.73 -3.28
C THR A 163 15.41 5.66 -4.22
N SER A 164 15.35 5.45 -5.54
CA SER A 164 16.02 6.33 -6.51
C SER A 164 15.47 7.75 -6.46
N PHE A 165 14.15 7.91 -6.35
CA PHE A 165 13.49 9.21 -6.22
C PHE A 165 13.87 9.91 -4.90
N ARG A 166 13.87 9.19 -3.77
CA ARG A 166 14.25 9.75 -2.45
C ARG A 166 15.69 10.25 -2.44
N LYS A 167 16.63 9.47 -2.97
CA LYS A 167 18.06 9.88 -3.06
C LYS A 167 18.28 11.14 -3.90
N ARG A 168 17.36 11.44 -4.81
CA ARG A 168 17.41 12.59 -5.71
C ARG A 168 16.47 13.70 -5.27
N GLY A 169 15.91 13.62 -4.06
CA GLY A 169 15.06 14.65 -3.47
C GLY A 169 13.69 14.81 -4.14
N ILE A 170 13.21 13.82 -4.90
CA ILE A 170 11.90 13.89 -5.58
C ILE A 170 10.79 13.49 -4.59
N PRO A 171 9.90 14.42 -4.17
CA PRO A 171 8.79 14.10 -3.29
C PRO A 171 7.76 13.25 -4.03
N HIS A 172 7.33 12.15 -3.42
CA HIS A 172 6.34 11.26 -3.99
C HIS A 172 5.62 10.44 -2.92
N ALA A 173 4.42 9.96 -3.26
CA ALA A 173 3.68 9.00 -2.47
C ALA A 173 3.99 7.57 -2.96
N LEU A 174 4.22 6.65 -2.02
CA LEU A 174 4.45 5.24 -2.31
C LEU A 174 3.23 4.39 -1.96
N ASN A 175 2.57 3.80 -2.95
CA ASN A 175 1.35 3.02 -2.76
C ASN A 175 1.63 1.51 -2.90
N ILE A 176 2.16 0.90 -1.83
CA ILE A 176 2.49 -0.54 -1.73
C ILE A 176 1.64 -1.31 -0.72
N ASP A 177 1.22 -0.66 0.38
CA ASP A 177 0.48 -1.28 1.50
C ASP A 177 -0.89 -0.63 1.73
N ASP A 178 -1.81 -1.37 2.37
CA ASP A 178 -3.18 -0.92 2.65
C ASP A 178 -3.20 -0.20 4.02
N THR A 179 -3.04 1.13 4.02
CA THR A 179 -2.86 1.93 5.25
C THR A 179 -4.17 2.27 5.97
N LYS A 180 -5.27 1.57 5.65
CA LYS A 180 -6.65 1.95 6.05
C LYS A 180 -6.91 1.95 7.56
N GLU A 181 -6.03 1.36 8.35
CA GLU A 181 -6.18 1.29 9.81
C GLU A 181 -5.33 2.32 10.58
N ASN A 182 -4.54 3.14 9.88
CA ASN A 182 -3.61 4.05 10.54
C ASN A 182 -4.31 5.31 11.07
N ILE A 183 -4.14 5.57 12.37
CA ILE A 183 -4.78 6.68 13.08
C ILE A 183 -4.03 7.99 12.80
N ALA A 184 -4.77 9.07 12.58
CA ALA A 184 -4.20 10.39 12.29
C ALA A 184 -3.24 10.87 13.40
N PRO A 185 -2.10 11.52 13.06
CA PRO A 185 -1.08 11.93 14.03
C PRO A 185 -1.57 12.79 15.20
N TRP A 186 -2.58 13.62 14.95
CA TRP A 186 -3.07 14.56 15.96
C TRP A 186 -3.57 13.83 17.20
N VAL A 187 -4.06 12.59 17.10
CA VAL A 187 -4.59 11.83 18.24
C VAL A 187 -3.50 11.61 19.28
N GLY A 188 -2.34 11.09 18.87
CA GLY A 188 -1.19 10.92 19.75
C GLY A 188 -0.64 12.26 20.22
N LEU A 189 -0.52 13.23 19.32
CA LEU A 189 0.02 14.56 19.63
C LEU A 189 -0.80 15.32 20.68
N VAL A 190 -2.13 15.21 20.63
CA VAL A 190 -3.02 15.84 21.61
C VAL A 190 -3.02 15.05 22.92
N PHE A 191 -3.01 13.72 22.90
CA PHE A 191 -3.34 12.93 24.09
C PHE A 191 -2.17 12.23 24.79
N TYR A 192 -0.94 12.19 24.23
CA TYR A 192 0.14 11.34 24.79
C TYR A 192 0.51 11.67 26.24
N ASP A 193 0.60 12.96 26.58
CA ASP A 193 0.94 13.51 27.89
C ASP A 193 -0.26 14.18 28.56
N TYR A 194 -1.49 13.87 28.12
CA TYR A 194 -2.69 14.40 28.75
C TYR A 194 -3.04 13.57 30.00
N PHE A 195 -3.06 14.21 31.18
CA PHE A 195 -3.18 13.52 32.46
C PHE A 195 -4.62 13.39 32.97
N GLU A 196 -5.49 14.37 32.66
CA GLU A 196 -6.84 14.43 33.19
C GLU A 196 -7.78 13.39 32.54
N PRO A 197 -8.83 12.91 33.23
CA PRO A 197 -9.78 11.94 32.67
C PRO A 197 -10.70 12.55 31.61
N ILE A 198 -11.02 13.84 31.75
CA ILE A 198 -11.97 14.57 30.91
C ILE A 198 -11.22 15.70 30.22
N ILE A 199 -11.44 15.90 28.92
CA ILE A 199 -10.94 17.04 28.17
C ILE A 199 -12.09 17.95 27.72
N THR A 200 -11.92 19.26 27.86
CA THR A 200 -12.87 20.26 27.32
C THR A 200 -12.48 20.68 25.90
N PHE A 201 -13.41 21.28 25.16
CA PHE A 201 -13.13 21.85 23.84
C PHE A 201 -12.04 22.94 23.91
N GLU A 202 -12.04 23.74 24.96
CA GLU A 202 -11.02 24.78 25.17
C GLU A 202 -9.63 24.17 25.35
N GLU A 203 -9.48 23.18 26.22
CA GLU A 203 -8.22 22.46 26.43
C GLU A 203 -7.77 21.72 25.18
N PHE A 204 -8.69 21.07 24.47
CA PHE A 204 -8.42 20.42 23.19
C PHE A 204 -7.86 21.43 22.19
N THR A 205 -8.49 22.59 22.04
CA THR A 205 -8.06 23.65 21.11
C THR A 205 -6.69 24.20 21.48
N GLN A 206 -6.44 24.44 22.77
CA GLN A 206 -5.13 24.87 23.26
C GLN A 206 -4.05 23.85 22.91
N ARG A 207 -4.27 22.57 23.18
CA ARG A 207 -3.30 21.50 22.89
C ARG A 207 -3.11 21.31 21.39
N TYR A 208 -4.18 21.34 20.61
CA TYR A 208 -4.13 21.24 19.16
C TYR A 208 -3.35 22.42 18.53
N SER A 209 -3.42 23.62 19.12
CA SER A 209 -2.68 24.78 18.62
C SER A 209 -1.16 24.59 18.65
N LEU A 210 -0.65 23.79 19.61
CA LEU A 210 0.78 23.49 19.79
C LEU A 210 1.33 22.48 18.78
N ILE A 211 0.46 21.82 18.02
CA ILE A 211 0.85 20.84 17.00
C ILE A 211 1.51 21.55 15.79
N PRO A 212 2.55 20.96 15.16
CA PRO A 212 3.10 21.50 13.91
C PRO A 212 2.06 21.56 12.78
N ASP A 213 2.03 22.65 12.03
CA ASP A 213 1.01 22.90 10.99
C ASP A 213 0.95 21.82 9.90
N ARG A 214 2.06 21.13 9.62
CA ARG A 214 2.09 20.00 8.68
C ARG A 214 1.21 18.81 9.09
N PHE A 215 0.82 18.75 10.36
CA PHE A 215 -0.11 17.74 10.89
C PHE A 215 -1.54 18.29 11.05
N LYS A 216 -1.77 19.56 10.71
CA LYS A 216 -3.08 20.23 10.79
C LYS A 216 -3.73 20.29 9.41
N GLU A 217 -4.46 19.22 9.07
CA GLU A 217 -5.29 19.20 7.85
C GLU A 217 -6.66 19.85 8.08
N TYR A 218 -7.17 19.79 9.31
CA TYR A 218 -8.47 20.28 9.73
C TYR A 218 -8.32 21.29 10.87
N SER A 219 -9.30 22.17 11.07
CA SER A 219 -9.29 23.04 12.25
C SER A 219 -9.59 22.24 13.53
N ALA A 220 -9.24 22.80 14.70
CA ALA A 220 -9.62 22.20 15.98
C ALA A 220 -11.14 22.03 16.11
N GLN A 221 -11.91 23.00 15.59
CA GLN A 221 -13.37 22.95 15.59
C GLN A 221 -13.89 21.79 14.72
N ASP A 222 -13.35 21.60 13.51
CA ASP A 222 -13.76 20.52 12.62
C ASP A 222 -13.52 19.15 13.26
N ILE A 223 -12.35 18.99 13.91
CA ILE A 223 -12.01 17.75 14.62
C ILE A 223 -12.97 17.54 15.80
N TRP A 224 -13.25 18.58 16.58
CA TRP A 224 -14.14 18.48 17.73
C TRP A 224 -15.58 18.14 17.33
N ASN A 225 -16.11 18.81 16.29
CA ASN A 225 -17.42 18.49 15.72
C ASN A 225 -17.48 17.02 15.28
N ARG A 226 -16.38 16.51 14.72
CA ARG A 226 -16.33 15.10 14.32
C ARG A 226 -16.25 14.14 15.50
N ILE A 227 -15.60 14.51 16.61
CA ILE A 227 -15.65 13.76 17.87
C ILE A 227 -17.08 13.74 18.41
N GLN A 228 -17.78 14.89 18.40
CA GLN A 228 -19.18 15.01 18.80
C GLN A 228 -20.09 14.08 17.98
N ASP A 229 -19.92 14.04 16.66
CA ASP A 229 -20.62 13.09 15.78
C ASP A 229 -20.35 11.63 16.15
N LEU A 230 -19.07 11.29 16.36
CA LEU A 230 -18.65 9.94 16.69
C LEU A 230 -19.20 9.47 18.05
N MET A 231 -19.34 10.40 18.99
CA MET A 231 -19.86 10.17 20.34
C MET A 231 -21.39 10.31 20.44
N TYR A 232 -22.06 10.73 19.36
CA TYR A 232 -23.50 11.05 19.35
C TYR A 232 -23.91 12.05 20.44
N SER A 233 -23.08 13.07 20.67
CA SER A 233 -23.28 14.07 21.74
C SER A 233 -22.73 15.43 21.33
N GLN A 234 -23.40 16.51 21.73
CA GLN A 234 -23.00 17.90 21.46
C GLN A 234 -22.32 18.55 22.67
N ASN A 235 -21.79 17.74 23.60
CA ASN A 235 -21.10 18.26 24.78
C ASN A 235 -19.78 18.96 24.40
N ASP A 236 -19.40 19.95 25.21
CA ASP A 236 -18.09 20.63 25.13
C ASP A 236 -17.01 19.95 25.98
N PHE A 237 -17.29 18.76 26.50
CA PHE A 237 -16.33 17.93 27.21
C PHE A 237 -16.62 16.44 27.01
N PHE A 238 -15.57 15.62 27.04
CA PHE A 238 -15.65 14.17 26.91
C PHE A 238 -14.60 13.47 27.76
N GLU A 239 -14.89 12.24 28.20
CA GLU A 239 -13.87 11.36 28.76
C GLU A 239 -12.87 10.95 27.67
N VAL A 240 -11.58 11.17 27.93
CA VAL A 240 -10.51 10.89 26.96
C VAL A 240 -10.47 9.43 26.55
N GLU A 241 -10.72 8.52 27.49
CA GLU A 241 -10.74 7.08 27.20
C GLU A 241 -11.88 6.70 26.24
N GLU A 242 -13.02 7.38 26.34
CA GLU A 242 -14.14 7.15 25.42
C GLU A 242 -13.82 7.64 24.02
N ILE A 243 -13.21 8.83 23.87
CA ILE A 243 -12.74 9.35 22.58
C ILE A 243 -11.78 8.33 21.93
N LEU A 244 -10.73 7.93 22.65
CA LEU A 244 -9.70 7.02 22.14
C LEU A 244 -10.29 5.66 21.77
N LYS A 245 -11.20 5.13 22.59
CA LYS A 245 -11.91 3.88 22.30
C LYS A 245 -12.76 4.02 21.04
N ALA A 246 -13.53 5.10 20.91
CA ALA A 246 -14.39 5.35 19.76
C ALA A 246 -13.58 5.43 18.47
N ILE A 247 -12.49 6.22 18.45
CA ILE A 247 -11.57 6.35 17.30
C ILE A 247 -10.97 4.99 16.90
N ARG A 248 -10.54 4.20 17.88
CA ARG A 248 -9.93 2.87 17.65
C ARG A 248 -10.94 1.88 17.08
N THR A 249 -12.19 1.89 17.58
CA THR A 249 -13.23 0.95 17.14
C THR A 249 -14.03 1.43 15.92
N CYS A 250 -13.81 2.67 15.48
CA CYS A 250 -14.47 3.22 14.31
C CYS A 250 -14.08 2.43 13.07
N LYS A 251 -15.08 1.73 12.49
CA LYS A 251 -14.95 0.97 11.24
C LYS A 251 -15.17 1.84 10.00
N ILE A 252 -15.65 3.06 10.19
CA ILE A 252 -15.78 4.05 9.12
C ILE A 252 -14.39 4.61 8.85
N ASP A 253 -13.99 4.59 7.59
CA ASP A 253 -12.75 5.19 7.11
C ASP A 253 -12.96 6.71 7.07
N ASP A 254 -12.74 7.33 8.23
CA ASP A 254 -13.04 8.73 8.48
C ASP A 254 -11.78 9.59 8.30
N PRO A 255 -11.78 10.57 7.39
CA PRO A 255 -10.58 11.32 7.05
C PRO A 255 -10.08 12.27 8.14
N VAL A 256 -10.89 12.52 9.17
CA VAL A 256 -10.43 13.26 10.35
C VAL A 256 -9.62 12.35 11.28
N PHE A 257 -10.00 11.08 11.41
CA PHE A 257 -9.38 10.11 12.31
C PHE A 257 -8.36 9.19 11.65
N ARG A 258 -8.30 9.19 10.31
CA ARG A 258 -7.40 8.42 9.47
C ARG A 258 -6.61 9.39 8.61
N LEU A 259 -5.29 9.19 8.52
CA LEU A 259 -4.47 10.06 7.68
C LEU A 259 -4.65 9.69 6.21
N TYR A 260 -5.36 10.52 5.47
CA TYR A 260 -5.36 10.46 4.01
C TYR A 260 -4.19 11.28 3.49
N ARG A 261 -3.38 10.66 2.63
CA ARG A 261 -2.24 11.32 2.01
C ARG A 261 -2.76 12.38 1.03
N ASN A 262 -2.81 13.64 1.46
CA ASN A 262 -3.15 14.75 0.58
C ASN A 262 -1.91 15.40 -0.05
N ASN A 263 -2.07 15.73 -1.34
CA ASN A 263 -1.31 16.70 -2.14
C ASN A 263 0.15 16.42 -2.52
N ASN A 264 0.47 15.20 -2.98
CA ASN A 264 1.61 15.02 -3.89
C ASN A 264 1.19 14.29 -5.16
N TYR A 265 1.20 15.04 -6.26
CA TYR A 265 0.85 14.63 -7.61
C TYR A 265 1.75 13.54 -8.20
N VAL A 266 2.82 13.13 -7.52
CA VAL A 266 3.72 12.07 -7.99
C VAL A 266 3.50 10.82 -7.15
N ILE A 267 3.05 9.76 -7.81
CA ILE A 267 2.67 8.50 -7.15
C ILE A 267 3.51 7.38 -7.74
N VAL A 268 4.08 6.54 -6.90
CA VAL A 268 4.76 5.32 -7.29
C VAL A 268 3.93 4.14 -6.78
N SER A 269 3.44 3.28 -7.67
CA SER A 269 2.54 2.19 -7.30
C SER A 269 2.79 0.95 -8.13
N THR A 270 2.23 -0.18 -7.68
CA THR A 270 2.09 -1.34 -8.55
C THR A 270 0.82 -1.24 -9.39
N ILE A 271 0.81 -1.91 -10.54
CA ILE A 271 -0.38 -2.01 -11.39
C ILE A 271 -1.59 -2.56 -10.61
N HIS A 272 -1.38 -3.57 -9.75
CA HIS A 272 -2.47 -4.15 -8.95
C HIS A 272 -3.06 -3.15 -7.95
N ARG A 273 -2.22 -2.33 -7.29
CA ARG A 273 -2.67 -1.33 -6.31
C ARG A 273 -3.30 -0.10 -6.97
N ALA A 274 -2.95 0.16 -8.23
CA ALA A 274 -3.55 1.19 -9.06
C ALA A 274 -4.88 0.78 -9.69
N LYS A 275 -5.23 -0.52 -9.68
CA LYS A 275 -6.53 -0.98 -10.17
C LYS A 275 -7.66 -0.29 -9.38
N GLY A 276 -8.70 0.16 -10.09
CA GLY A 276 -9.79 0.95 -9.51
C GLY A 276 -9.45 2.41 -9.24
N ARG A 277 -8.20 2.84 -9.45
CA ARG A 277 -7.77 4.25 -9.42
C ARG A 277 -7.50 4.75 -10.82
N GLU A 278 -7.44 6.06 -10.96
CA GLU A 278 -7.25 6.77 -12.22
C GLU A 278 -6.32 7.95 -11.99
N TYR A 279 -5.52 8.27 -12.99
CA TYR A 279 -4.54 9.36 -12.92
C TYR A 279 -4.57 10.16 -14.22
N GLU A 280 -4.24 11.44 -14.20
CA GLU A 280 -4.16 12.26 -15.41
C GLU A 280 -3.03 11.77 -16.33
N ASN A 281 -1.88 11.44 -15.75
CA ASN A 281 -0.70 10.94 -16.45
C ASN A 281 -0.23 9.61 -15.87
N VAL A 282 0.19 8.68 -16.71
CA VAL A 282 0.78 7.40 -16.28
C VAL A 282 2.09 7.15 -17.01
N ILE A 283 3.11 6.72 -16.26
CA ILE A 283 4.37 6.21 -16.80
C ILE A 283 4.44 4.71 -16.44
N THR A 284 4.52 3.84 -17.45
CA THR A 284 4.73 2.40 -17.26
C THR A 284 6.15 1.99 -17.62
N ASP A 285 6.60 0.85 -17.10
CA ASP A 285 7.93 0.33 -17.38
C ASP A 285 8.03 -0.18 -18.83
N ILE A 286 8.92 0.43 -19.63
CA ILE A 286 9.18 0.03 -21.01
C ILE A 286 9.64 -1.42 -21.12
N SER A 287 10.38 -1.93 -20.12
CA SER A 287 10.88 -3.31 -20.14
C SER A 287 9.74 -4.33 -20.07
N PHE A 288 8.66 -4.00 -19.33
CA PHE A 288 7.48 -4.84 -19.23
C PHE A 288 6.67 -4.85 -20.53
N VAL A 289 6.50 -3.68 -21.16
CA VAL A 289 5.82 -3.59 -22.46
C VAL A 289 6.61 -4.33 -23.54
N TYR A 290 7.93 -4.14 -23.56
CA TYR A 290 8.82 -4.81 -24.51
C TYR A 290 8.80 -6.33 -24.35
N ASP A 291 8.87 -6.86 -23.12
CA ASP A 291 8.80 -8.30 -22.85
C ASP A 291 7.50 -8.90 -23.39
N LEU A 292 6.34 -8.25 -23.17
CA LEU A 292 5.05 -8.71 -23.70
C LEU A 292 4.90 -8.55 -25.22
N ALA A 293 5.61 -7.59 -25.81
CA ALA A 293 5.64 -7.43 -27.26
C ALA A 293 6.47 -8.53 -27.95
N HIS A 294 7.51 -9.07 -27.31
CA HIS A 294 8.49 -9.94 -27.98
C HIS A 294 8.49 -11.38 -27.48
N ASN A 295 8.01 -11.64 -26.26
CA ASN A 295 8.00 -12.95 -25.65
C ASN A 295 6.57 -13.36 -25.32
N GLU A 296 6.19 -14.59 -25.69
CA GLU A 296 4.90 -15.16 -25.31
C GLU A 296 4.80 -15.32 -23.78
N LYS A 297 3.63 -14.97 -23.22
CA LYS A 297 3.34 -15.03 -21.78
C LYS A 297 1.91 -15.52 -21.59
N ASP A 298 1.58 -15.86 -20.35
CA ASP A 298 0.20 -16.12 -19.96
C ASP A 298 -0.69 -14.88 -20.18
N LEU A 299 -1.96 -15.09 -20.56
CA LEU A 299 -2.92 -14.01 -20.81
C LEU A 299 -3.04 -13.04 -19.62
N SER A 300 -2.84 -13.53 -18.39
CA SER A 300 -2.83 -12.74 -17.15
C SER A 300 -1.80 -11.59 -17.15
N GLU A 301 -0.64 -11.78 -17.79
CA GLU A 301 0.36 -10.71 -17.90
C GLU A 301 -0.12 -9.61 -18.84
N TYR A 302 -0.76 -9.97 -19.95
CA TYR A 302 -1.39 -9.01 -20.86
C TYR A 302 -2.55 -8.27 -20.20
N LYS A 303 -3.41 -8.96 -19.43
CA LYS A 303 -4.44 -8.32 -18.61
C LYS A 303 -3.85 -7.33 -17.60
N THR A 304 -2.69 -7.65 -17.04
CA THR A 304 -1.97 -6.72 -16.17
C THR A 304 -1.55 -5.46 -16.94
N LEU A 305 -0.92 -5.61 -18.11
CA LEU A 305 -0.59 -4.45 -18.94
C LEU A 305 -1.85 -3.66 -19.34
N TYR A 306 -2.94 -4.34 -19.69
CA TYR A 306 -4.22 -3.72 -20.01
C TYR A 306 -4.74 -2.85 -18.87
N VAL A 307 -4.68 -3.34 -17.63
CA VAL A 307 -5.01 -2.52 -16.45
C VAL A 307 -4.11 -1.28 -16.40
N ALA A 308 -2.79 -1.42 -16.59
CA ALA A 308 -1.85 -0.29 -16.54
C ALA A 308 -2.16 0.80 -17.58
N VAL A 309 -2.36 0.42 -18.85
CA VAL A 309 -2.58 1.37 -19.96
C VAL A 309 -3.99 1.98 -19.98
N THR A 310 -4.91 1.45 -19.16
CA THR A 310 -6.26 2.00 -18.96
C THR A 310 -6.40 2.86 -17.71
N ARG A 311 -5.34 3.01 -16.91
CA ARG A 311 -5.30 3.94 -15.77
C ARG A 311 -5.19 5.43 -16.14
N PRO A 312 -4.51 5.86 -17.22
CA PRO A 312 -4.40 7.28 -17.55
C PRO A 312 -5.69 7.81 -18.15
N LYS A 313 -6.13 8.98 -17.68
CA LYS A 313 -7.20 9.78 -18.28
C LYS A 313 -6.73 10.48 -19.54
N ARG A 314 -5.49 11.01 -19.52
CA ARG A 314 -5.03 11.96 -20.53
C ARG A 314 -3.78 11.50 -21.28
N ASN A 315 -2.71 11.17 -20.57
CA ASN A 315 -1.43 10.82 -21.19
C ASN A 315 -0.84 9.52 -20.65
N LEU A 316 -0.32 8.69 -21.56
CA LEU A 316 0.43 7.47 -21.26
C LEU A 316 1.85 7.62 -21.81
N PHE A 317 2.83 7.27 -21.00
CA PHE A 317 4.24 7.27 -21.36
C PHE A 317 4.90 5.97 -20.92
N THR A 318 6.06 5.68 -21.51
CA THR A 318 6.95 4.61 -21.05
C THR A 318 8.31 5.16 -20.65
N ALA A 319 8.93 4.56 -19.63
CA ALA A 319 10.31 4.81 -19.25
C ALA A 319 10.94 3.53 -18.67
N GLU A 320 12.26 3.46 -18.55
CA GLU A 320 12.93 2.33 -17.88
C GLU A 320 12.82 2.48 -16.36
N LEU A 321 11.72 1.99 -15.78
CA LEU A 321 11.45 2.08 -14.33
C LEU A 321 12.19 1.00 -13.55
N SER A 322 12.46 -0.14 -14.20
CA SER A 322 13.30 -1.18 -13.64
C SER A 322 14.33 -1.66 -14.66
N LYS A 323 15.59 -1.76 -14.23
CA LYS A 323 16.61 -2.51 -14.95
C LYS A 323 16.41 -4.00 -14.70
N ASN A 324 16.52 -4.80 -15.77
CA ASN A 324 16.31 -6.24 -15.77
C ASN A 324 17.04 -6.95 -14.61
N SER A 325 16.25 -7.72 -13.84
CA SER A 325 16.61 -8.89 -13.03
C SER A 325 17.74 -8.78 -12.00
N GLU A 326 17.45 -8.29 -10.79
CA GLU A 326 18.16 -8.79 -9.59
C GLU A 326 17.28 -8.92 -8.33
N ILE A 327 16.05 -8.38 -8.32
CA ILE A 327 15.17 -8.52 -7.16
C ILE A 327 14.28 -9.75 -7.33
N LYS A 328 14.26 -10.61 -6.31
CA LYS A 328 13.43 -11.82 -6.28
C LYS A 328 12.62 -11.84 -4.99
N LYS A 329 11.35 -12.24 -5.08
CA LYS A 329 10.55 -12.51 -3.88
C LYS A 329 10.91 -13.90 -3.36
N LYS A 330 11.57 -13.98 -2.20
CA LYS A 330 12.06 -15.22 -1.60
C LYS A 330 11.18 -15.62 -0.41
N PRO A 331 10.78 -16.89 -0.30
CA PRO A 331 10.19 -17.41 0.93
C PRO A 331 11.27 -17.52 2.02
N ILE A 332 10.89 -17.19 3.24
CA ILE A 332 11.71 -17.36 4.43
C ILE A 332 11.25 -18.64 5.12
N TYR A 333 12.10 -19.66 5.15
CA TYR A 333 11.70 -20.99 5.65
C TYR A 333 11.30 -20.99 7.13
N LYS A 334 11.90 -20.12 7.96
CA LYS A 334 11.63 -20.06 9.41
C LYS A 334 10.26 -19.51 9.74
N THR A 335 9.86 -18.41 9.08
CA THR A 335 8.65 -17.66 9.41
C THR A 335 7.52 -17.88 8.40
N GLY A 336 7.81 -18.52 7.26
CA GLY A 336 6.88 -18.66 6.14
C GLY A 336 6.62 -17.36 5.36
N ARG A 337 7.20 -16.23 5.81
CA ARG A 337 7.05 -14.92 5.18
C ARG A 337 7.73 -14.90 3.81
N LYS A 338 7.35 -13.94 2.96
CA LYS A 338 7.97 -13.73 1.65
C LYS A 338 8.50 -12.30 1.58
N ARG A 339 9.76 -12.15 1.17
CA ARG A 339 10.49 -10.87 1.14
C ARG A 339 11.09 -10.61 -0.24
N TRP A 340 11.02 -9.38 -0.73
CA TRP A 340 11.81 -8.98 -1.89
C TRP A 340 13.28 -8.82 -1.49
N CYS A 341 14.16 -9.50 -2.23
CA CYS A 341 15.59 -9.53 -1.93
C CYS A 341 16.41 -9.33 -3.20
N GLN A 342 17.60 -8.74 -3.05
CA GLN A 342 18.59 -8.63 -4.12
C GLN A 342 19.90 -9.28 -3.68
N PHE A 343 20.59 -9.93 -4.62
CA PHE A 343 21.89 -10.55 -4.36
C PHE A 343 22.93 -9.98 -5.31
N THR A 344 24.11 -9.70 -4.79
CA THR A 344 25.26 -9.20 -5.54
C THR A 344 26.42 -10.14 -5.27
N TYR A 345 26.99 -10.75 -6.31
CA TYR A 345 28.00 -11.83 -6.19
C TYR A 345 27.59 -12.92 -5.18
N GLN A 346 26.34 -13.38 -5.27
CA GLN A 346 25.72 -14.40 -4.39
C GLN A 346 25.53 -13.98 -2.92
N LYS A 347 26.01 -12.81 -2.49
CA LYS A 347 25.75 -12.24 -1.17
C LYS A 347 24.45 -11.46 -1.18
N LEU A 348 23.64 -11.58 -0.14
CA LEU A 348 22.44 -10.76 0.03
C LEU A 348 22.87 -9.28 0.11
N SER A 349 22.42 -8.45 -0.83
CA SER A 349 22.77 -7.04 -0.88
C SER A 349 21.61 -6.15 -0.49
N HIS A 350 20.37 -6.57 -0.79
CA HIS A 350 19.19 -5.84 -0.35
C HIS A 350 18.09 -6.75 0.18
N PHE A 351 17.30 -6.22 1.12
CA PHE A 351 16.23 -6.92 1.81
C PHE A 351 15.03 -6.00 2.05
N GLU A 352 13.83 -6.46 1.73
CA GLU A 352 12.58 -5.72 1.95
C GLU A 352 12.29 -5.57 3.44
N PHE A 353 12.04 -4.33 3.86
CA PHE A 353 11.53 -4.02 5.19
C PHE A 353 10.01 -3.86 5.16
N VAL A 354 9.30 -4.55 6.06
CA VAL A 354 7.84 -4.50 6.19
C VAL A 354 7.46 -4.02 7.59
N PHE A 355 7.01 -2.77 7.67
CA PHE A 355 6.80 -2.07 8.93
C PHE A 355 5.98 -2.87 9.96
N ASP A 356 4.79 -3.35 9.57
CA ASP A 356 3.84 -3.97 10.50
C ASP A 356 4.36 -5.23 11.19
N THR A 357 5.32 -5.93 10.59
CA THR A 357 5.87 -7.19 11.13
C THR A 357 7.29 -7.05 11.65
N ASP A 358 8.03 -6.04 11.18
CA ASP A 358 9.46 -5.92 11.45
C ASP A 358 9.77 -4.90 12.55
N VAL A 359 8.79 -4.09 12.97
CA VAL A 359 8.95 -3.06 13.99
C VAL A 359 8.26 -3.43 15.29
N ASN A 360 8.98 -3.30 16.40
CA ASN A 360 8.37 -3.32 17.71
C ASN A 360 7.71 -1.96 17.99
N LYS A 361 6.41 -1.82 17.71
CA LYS A 361 5.68 -0.53 17.85
C LYS A 361 5.73 0.08 19.26
N THR A 362 5.92 -0.72 20.31
CA THR A 362 6.07 -0.19 21.68
C THR A 362 7.46 0.37 21.95
N SER A 363 8.47 0.04 21.14
CA SER A 363 9.82 0.59 21.30
C SER A 363 9.91 2.08 21.01
N PHE A 364 8.93 2.66 20.31
CA PHE A 364 8.81 4.11 20.13
C PHE A 364 8.40 4.84 21.42
N LEU A 365 7.84 4.15 22.42
CA LEU A 365 7.45 4.74 23.71
C LEU A 365 8.64 5.01 24.64
N ILE A 366 9.76 4.31 24.43
CA ILE A 366 10.87 4.29 25.37
C ILE A 366 11.72 5.58 25.27
N ASN A 367 11.51 6.40 24.23
CA ASN A 367 12.20 7.68 24.06
C ASN A 367 11.22 8.85 24.30
N SER A 368 11.36 9.45 25.47
CA SER A 368 10.49 10.44 26.13
C SER A 368 10.34 11.81 25.45
N GLU A 369 10.64 11.95 24.16
CA GLU A 369 10.77 13.25 23.49
C GLU A 369 9.81 13.43 22.30
N LEU A 370 8.56 13.00 22.44
CA LEU A 370 7.55 13.04 21.36
C LEU A 370 7.47 14.39 20.61
N PRO A 371 7.52 15.58 21.25
CA PRO A 371 7.54 16.86 20.54
C PRO A 371 8.82 17.12 19.72
N PHE A 372 9.98 16.61 20.16
CA PHE A 372 11.28 16.75 19.48
C PHE A 372 11.42 15.76 18.31
N ILE A 373 10.94 14.53 18.49
CA ILE A 373 10.89 13.51 17.43
C ILE A 373 9.97 13.97 16.31
N LEU A 374 8.81 14.56 16.67
CA LEU A 374 7.81 14.95 15.69
C LEU A 374 8.08 16.31 15.03
N SER A 375 8.87 17.21 15.62
CA SER A 375 9.28 18.43 14.93
C SER A 375 10.30 18.13 13.82
N ASN A 376 11.16 17.12 14.03
CA ASN A 376 12.28 16.82 13.14
C ASN A 376 11.98 15.80 12.04
N ILE A 377 11.02 14.89 12.20
CA ILE A 377 10.75 13.83 11.22
C ILE A 377 9.80 14.30 10.11
N CYS A 378 10.27 14.26 8.86
CA CYS A 378 9.51 14.55 7.66
C CYS A 378 9.41 13.32 6.75
N GLN A 379 8.37 13.31 5.90
CA GLN A 379 8.25 12.31 4.85
C GLN A 379 9.47 12.35 3.93
N GLY A 380 10.09 11.19 3.69
CA GLY A 380 11.28 11.05 2.87
C GLY A 380 12.59 11.19 3.61
N ASP A 381 12.59 11.52 4.91
CA ASP A 381 13.79 11.43 5.74
C ASP A 381 14.30 9.98 5.76
N GLU A 382 15.62 9.82 5.89
CA GLU A 382 16.26 8.51 5.90
C GLU A 382 16.12 7.82 7.26
N ILE A 383 15.83 6.52 7.22
CA ILE A 383 15.90 5.60 8.34
C ILE A 383 17.03 4.60 8.07
N LYS A 384 17.84 4.36 9.10
CA LYS A 384 18.87 3.31 9.13
C LYS A 384 18.52 2.31 10.21
N LEU A 385 18.78 1.03 9.95
CA LEU A 385 18.78 0.00 10.98
C LEU A 385 20.22 -0.27 11.38
N VAL A 386 20.57 -0.05 12.64
CA VAL A 386 21.95 -0.21 13.13
C VAL A 386 22.03 -1.41 14.05
N ARG A 387 22.93 -2.35 13.72
CA ARG A 387 23.10 -3.59 14.47
C ARG A 387 23.56 -3.30 15.90
N ARG A 388 22.90 -3.95 16.86
CA ARG A 388 23.29 -3.97 18.26
C ARG A 388 23.54 -5.41 18.72
N LEU A 389 24.63 -5.56 19.45
CA LEU A 389 25.04 -6.82 20.07
C LEU A 389 24.91 -6.66 21.59
N SER A 390 24.09 -7.52 22.21
CA SER A 390 23.91 -7.55 23.66
C SER A 390 23.74 -8.99 24.10
N GLU A 391 24.55 -9.44 25.06
CA GLU A 391 24.50 -10.80 25.63
C GLU A 391 24.49 -11.93 24.56
N GLY A 392 25.24 -11.74 23.47
CA GLY A 392 25.30 -12.70 22.36
C GLY A 392 24.06 -12.72 21.44
N LYS A 393 23.08 -11.84 21.67
CA LYS A 393 21.90 -11.66 20.81
C LYS A 393 22.05 -10.44 19.92
N ILE A 394 21.44 -10.55 18.73
CA ILE A 394 21.43 -9.50 17.71
C ILE A 394 20.08 -8.81 17.73
N SER A 395 20.11 -7.49 17.67
CA SER A 395 18.94 -6.65 17.41
C SER A 395 19.35 -5.51 16.48
N TYR A 396 18.36 -4.78 15.93
CA TYR A 396 18.63 -3.55 15.20
C TYR A 396 17.87 -2.40 15.86
N ASP A 397 18.60 -1.33 16.15
CA ASP A 397 18.01 -0.04 16.50
C ASP A 397 17.53 0.64 15.20
N ILE A 398 16.34 1.24 15.26
CA ILE A 398 15.79 2.08 14.22
C ILE A 398 16.31 3.49 14.47
N VAL A 399 17.09 4.02 13.53
CA VAL A 399 17.76 5.31 13.64
C VAL A 399 17.21 6.25 12.57
N HIS A 400 16.67 7.39 12.99
CA HIS A 400 16.36 8.50 12.09
C HIS A 400 17.61 9.34 11.86
N SER A 401 17.89 9.67 10.60
CA SER A 401 19.07 10.42 10.18
C SER A 401 18.65 11.67 9.42
N LYS A 402 19.00 12.85 9.95
CA LYS A 402 18.71 14.15 9.31
C LYS A 402 19.80 15.16 9.62
N ASN A 403 20.32 15.83 8.59
CA ASN A 403 21.38 16.84 8.71
C ASN A 403 22.57 16.35 9.57
N ASP A 404 23.02 15.12 9.31
CA ASP A 404 24.10 14.43 10.06
C ASP A 404 23.82 14.15 11.54
N VAL A 405 22.59 14.38 12.01
CA VAL A 405 22.14 13.98 13.36
C VAL A 405 21.43 12.63 13.27
N GLU A 406 21.93 11.67 14.03
CA GLU A 406 21.36 10.33 14.15
C GLU A 406 20.67 10.17 15.52
N THR A 407 19.38 9.84 15.50
CA THR A 407 18.57 9.63 16.71
C THR A 407 17.95 8.25 16.69
N VAL A 408 18.18 7.45 17.73
CA VAL A 408 17.49 6.16 17.90
C VAL A 408 16.02 6.46 18.23
N ILE A 409 15.10 5.93 17.45
CA ILE A 409 13.65 6.16 17.61
C ILE A 409 12.88 4.88 17.93
N GLY A 410 13.48 3.71 17.78
CA GLY A 410 12.81 2.43 18.05
C GLY A 410 13.72 1.24 17.81
N LYS A 411 13.13 0.03 17.77
CA LYS A 411 13.81 -1.24 17.57
C LYS A 411 13.01 -2.17 16.68
N THR A 412 13.71 -3.05 15.96
CA THR A 412 13.08 -4.12 15.19
C THR A 412 12.58 -5.26 16.07
N THR A 413 11.69 -6.10 15.54
CA THR A 413 11.28 -7.36 16.19
C THR A 413 12.38 -8.42 16.09
N ASN A 414 12.29 -9.46 16.92
CA ASN A 414 13.16 -10.65 16.80
C ASN A 414 12.89 -11.39 15.48
N GLU A 415 11.63 -11.44 15.05
CA GLU A 415 11.24 -12.08 13.79
C GLU A 415 11.96 -11.47 12.59
N PHE A 416 12.14 -10.14 12.56
CA PHE A 416 12.94 -9.47 11.53
C PHE A 416 14.38 -10.02 11.46
N VAL A 417 15.02 -10.16 12.62
CA VAL A 417 16.38 -10.71 12.73
C VAL A 417 16.41 -12.18 12.27
N GLU A 418 15.38 -12.95 12.61
CA GLU A 418 15.24 -14.34 12.18
C GLU A 418 15.08 -14.49 10.66
N ASP A 419 14.27 -13.64 10.03
CA ASP A 419 14.11 -13.60 8.57
C ASP A 419 15.44 -13.33 7.87
N LEU A 420 16.14 -12.29 8.33
CA LEU A 420 17.41 -11.89 7.76
C LEU A 420 18.47 -12.98 7.95
N SER A 421 18.53 -13.57 9.15
CA SER A 421 19.44 -14.67 9.48
C SER A 421 19.15 -15.93 8.67
N ALA A 422 17.88 -16.20 8.35
CA ALA A 422 17.49 -17.36 7.53
C ALA A 422 18.05 -17.27 6.10
N LEU A 423 18.21 -16.06 5.56
CA LEU A 423 18.79 -15.85 4.24
C LEU A 423 20.32 -15.74 4.27
N ILE A 424 20.87 -15.04 5.25
CA ILE A 424 22.32 -14.80 5.36
C ILE A 424 23.06 -16.06 5.83
N LYS A 425 22.45 -16.83 6.74
CA LYS A 425 23.06 -17.98 7.42
C LYS A 425 24.42 -17.61 8.06
N PRO A 426 24.44 -16.63 8.98
CA PRO A 426 25.68 -16.17 9.61
C PRO A 426 26.32 -17.29 10.45
N ASN A 427 27.65 -17.36 10.47
CA ASN A 427 28.38 -18.22 11.40
C ASN A 427 28.55 -17.53 12.76
N PHE A 428 28.75 -16.21 12.73
CA PHE A 428 28.90 -15.37 13.91
C PHE A 428 27.92 -14.18 13.86
N PRO A 429 27.54 -13.61 15.01
CA PRO A 429 26.71 -12.41 15.05
C PRO A 429 27.23 -11.23 14.20
N VAL A 430 28.56 -11.13 14.06
CA VAL A 430 29.23 -10.10 13.26
C VAL A 430 29.10 -10.30 11.73
N ASP A 431 28.64 -11.48 11.29
CA ASP A 431 28.37 -11.72 9.86
C ASP A 431 27.05 -11.09 9.41
N MET A 432 26.19 -10.73 10.37
CA MET A 432 24.97 -9.96 10.08
C MET A 432 25.34 -8.54 9.65
N PRO A 433 24.53 -7.86 8.82
CA PRO A 433 24.80 -6.49 8.39
C PRO A 433 25.03 -5.55 9.57
N ALA A 434 26.08 -4.73 9.50
CA ALA A 434 26.35 -3.69 10.49
C ALA A 434 25.29 -2.59 10.45
N SER A 435 24.84 -2.24 9.24
CA SER A 435 23.71 -1.35 9.02
C SER A 435 22.85 -1.76 7.82
N ILE A 436 21.61 -1.30 7.83
CA ILE A 436 20.67 -1.43 6.72
C ILE A 436 20.16 -0.04 6.38
N GLU A 437 20.47 0.44 5.17
CA GLU A 437 20.22 1.81 4.70
C GLU A 437 19.15 1.83 3.59
N ASN A 438 18.84 3.00 3.02
CA ASN A 438 17.81 3.19 1.99
C ASN A 438 16.37 2.86 2.45
N LEU A 439 16.08 3.04 3.73
CA LEU A 439 14.72 3.06 4.24
C LEU A 439 14.31 4.52 4.43
N TYR A 440 13.03 4.83 4.19
CA TYR A 440 12.56 6.21 4.20
C TYR A 440 11.22 6.34 4.88
N VAL A 441 11.06 7.42 5.63
CA VAL A 441 9.82 7.77 6.30
C VAL A 441 8.72 7.96 5.27
N THR A 442 7.63 7.21 5.42
CA THR A 442 6.43 7.32 4.58
C THR A 442 5.42 8.26 5.22
N SER A 443 5.27 8.18 6.55
CA SER A 443 4.39 9.04 7.33
C SER A 443 4.63 8.92 8.84
N VAL A 444 3.89 9.70 9.60
CA VAL A 444 3.72 9.55 11.05
C VAL A 444 2.27 9.15 11.28
N TYR A 445 2.01 8.31 12.27
CA TYR A 445 0.65 7.97 12.69
C TYR A 445 0.56 7.92 14.21
N SER A 446 -0.65 7.71 14.72
CA SER A 446 -0.89 7.41 16.13
C SER A 446 -1.18 5.93 16.33
N TYR A 447 -0.90 5.45 17.54
CA TYR A 447 -1.27 4.12 17.99
C TYR A 447 -2.00 4.24 19.32
N ILE A 448 -3.14 3.57 19.43
CA ILE A 448 -3.93 3.45 20.66
C ILE A 448 -3.80 2.01 21.13
N ALA A 449 -3.24 1.79 22.32
CA ALA A 449 -2.95 0.44 22.83
C ALA A 449 -4.19 -0.47 22.77
N SER A 450 -4.01 -1.68 22.23
CA SER A 450 -5.01 -2.74 22.32
C SER A 450 -5.20 -3.18 23.77
N LYS A 451 -6.34 -3.79 24.11
CA LYS A 451 -6.62 -4.30 25.47
C LYS A 451 -5.50 -5.20 25.99
N ASP A 452 -4.95 -6.05 25.13
CA ASP A 452 -3.91 -7.02 25.50
C ASP A 452 -2.54 -6.37 25.79
N MET A 453 -2.34 -5.11 25.37
CA MET A 453 -1.15 -4.33 25.66
C MET A 453 -1.34 -3.36 26.84
N GLN A 454 -2.56 -3.27 27.41
CA GLN A 454 -2.87 -2.29 28.44
C GLN A 454 -2.17 -2.56 29.79
N ASP A 455 -1.75 -3.79 30.04
CA ASP A 455 -1.08 -4.22 31.28
C ASP A 455 0.45 -4.28 31.15
N ASN A 456 1.01 -3.85 30.01
CA ASN A 456 2.45 -3.79 29.83
C ASN A 456 3.03 -2.63 30.66
N GLU A 457 3.81 -2.96 31.70
CA GLU A 457 4.39 -2.00 32.64
C GLU A 457 5.12 -0.83 31.94
N ASN A 458 5.83 -1.11 30.83
CA ASN A 458 6.55 -0.09 30.05
C ASN A 458 5.58 0.90 29.37
N ILE A 459 4.40 0.45 28.95
CA ILE A 459 3.39 1.33 28.34
C ILE A 459 2.72 2.18 29.41
N THR A 460 2.36 1.57 30.55
CA THR A 460 1.70 2.28 31.66
C THR A 460 2.58 3.35 32.29
N THR A 461 3.90 3.14 32.31
CA THR A 461 4.86 4.13 32.82
C THR A 461 5.17 5.24 31.82
N SER A 462 5.26 4.93 30.52
CA SER A 462 5.62 5.90 29.47
C SER A 462 4.45 6.66 28.84
N SER A 463 3.21 6.15 28.89
CA SER A 463 2.02 6.83 28.36
C SER A 463 0.79 6.48 29.19
N LYS A 464 0.34 7.43 30.04
CA LYS A 464 -0.82 7.19 30.93
C LYS A 464 -2.12 6.94 30.16
N LYS A 465 -2.31 7.60 29.01
CA LYS A 465 -3.46 7.38 28.11
C LYS A 465 -3.25 6.25 27.11
N LYS A 466 -2.09 5.57 27.17
CA LYS A 466 -1.74 4.42 26.34
C LYS A 466 -1.87 4.73 24.84
N VAL A 467 -1.52 5.96 24.48
CA VAL A 467 -1.55 6.51 23.13
C VAL A 467 -0.24 7.22 22.84
N TRP A 468 0.31 7.00 21.64
CA TRP A 468 1.56 7.60 21.20
C TRP A 468 1.62 7.73 19.69
N ASN A 469 2.58 8.53 19.18
CA ASN A 469 2.90 8.55 17.77
C ASN A 469 4.03 7.59 17.44
N TRP A 470 4.01 7.07 16.21
CA TRP A 470 5.05 6.23 15.66
C TRP A 470 5.33 6.64 14.21
N VAL A 471 6.50 6.26 13.73
CA VAL A 471 7.01 6.65 12.41
C VAL A 471 6.89 5.46 11.48
N ASP A 472 6.08 5.60 10.43
CA ASP A 472 6.00 4.62 9.35
C ASP A 472 7.13 4.84 8.37
N PHE A 473 7.75 3.76 7.93
CA PHE A 473 8.82 3.79 6.94
C PHE A 473 8.90 2.46 6.20
N CYS A 474 9.43 2.52 5.00
CA CYS A 474 9.61 1.34 4.17
C CYS A 474 10.83 1.53 3.26
N GLY A 475 11.23 0.44 2.62
CA GLY A 475 12.31 0.47 1.65
C GLY A 475 12.78 -0.93 1.28
N LEU A 476 13.54 -0.98 0.19
CA LEU A 476 14.37 -2.13 -0.11
C LEU A 476 15.76 -1.85 0.49
N GLY A 477 15.93 -2.26 1.74
CA GLY A 477 17.07 -1.90 2.56
C GLY A 477 18.38 -2.43 1.99
N HIS A 478 19.39 -1.57 1.87
CA HIS A 478 20.73 -1.92 1.41
C HIS A 478 21.59 -2.36 2.60
N LEU A 479 22.09 -3.58 2.53
CA LEU A 479 22.82 -4.23 3.61
C LEU A 479 24.30 -3.85 3.55
N LYS A 480 24.77 -3.15 4.58
CA LYS A 480 26.19 -2.84 4.77
C LYS A 480 26.78 -3.82 5.77
N TYR A 481 27.83 -4.52 5.36
CA TYR A 481 28.55 -5.46 6.20
C TYR A 481 29.82 -4.81 6.73
N ASP A 482 30.35 -5.34 7.83
CA ASP A 482 31.66 -4.95 8.32
C ASP A 482 32.72 -5.17 7.22
N THR A 483 33.59 -4.19 7.03
CA THR A 483 34.79 -4.31 6.18
C THR A 483 35.93 -4.82 7.05
N TYR A 484 36.51 -5.96 6.67
CA TYR A 484 37.64 -6.59 7.37
C TYR A 484 38.94 -6.35 6.63
#